data_AF-A0A6N9UUQ8-F1
#
_entry.id   AF-A0A6N9UUQ8-F1
#
_cell.length_a   1.000
_cell.length_b   1.000
_cell.length_c   1.000
_cell.angle_alpha   90.00
_cell.angle_beta   90.00
_cell.angle_gamma   90.00
#
_symmetry.space_group_name_H-M   'P 1'
#
loop_
_entity.id
_entity.type
_entity.pdbx_description
1 polymer ?
#
loop_
_entity_poly.entity_id
_entity_poly.type
_entity_poly.pdbx_seq_one_letter_code
_entity_poly.pdbx_strand_id
1 'polypeptide(L)'
;MTTMEPVPTLVHLDSPFINFRDFDFGEGSHGYRWIDAKRFQLSSEALDDREVLAALIAHPQFRDTYDGAGVQDWPRHGQWWLDRILPDVYDTVDAETAVDVVHSWANQHGGVPESLASRLREEIYTPIRKATSRYLLGQLPEDAFHDYGPIHIDYHELALIDRPAATLTLLVAADD
;
A
#
# COMPACT_ATOMS: atom_id res chain seq x y z
N MET A 1 4.05 24.14 -25.65
CA MET A 1 3.48 24.53 -24.35
C MET A 1 2.36 23.56 -24.07
N THR A 2 2.66 22.47 -23.38
CA THR A 2 1.66 21.51 -22.94
C THR A 2 1.10 22.07 -21.64
N THR A 3 -0.16 22.50 -21.65
CA THR A 3 -0.90 22.78 -20.44
C THR A 3 -0.92 21.49 -19.62
N MET A 4 -0.17 21.48 -18.53
CA MET A 4 -0.22 20.42 -17.54
C MET A 4 -1.57 20.59 -16.86
N GLU A 5 -2.54 19.73 -17.22
CA GLU A 5 -3.80 19.59 -16.49
C GLU A 5 -3.46 19.48 -14.99
N PRO A 6 -4.14 20.21 -14.10
CA PRO A 6 -3.86 20.13 -12.67
C PRO A 6 -4.08 18.68 -12.23
N VAL A 7 -3.02 18.05 -11.70
CA VAL A 7 -3.13 16.71 -11.13
C VAL A 7 -4.19 16.76 -10.03
N PRO A 8 -5.20 15.87 -10.05
CA PRO A 8 -6.24 15.87 -9.04
C PRO A 8 -5.62 15.80 -7.64
N THR A 9 -6.08 16.66 -6.73
CA THR A 9 -5.45 16.82 -5.42
C THR A 9 -6.02 15.79 -4.44
N LEU A 10 -5.21 14.79 -4.10
CA LEU A 10 -5.45 13.94 -2.93
C LEU A 10 -5.08 14.70 -1.66
N VAL A 11 -5.92 14.57 -0.62
CA VAL A 11 -5.59 15.09 0.71
C VAL A 11 -5.29 13.91 1.62
N HIS A 12 -4.05 13.82 2.11
CA HIS A 12 -3.67 12.83 3.11
C HIS A 12 -4.47 13.05 4.41
N LEU A 13 -5.03 11.96 4.94
CA LEU A 13 -5.85 11.95 6.15
C LEU A 13 -5.02 11.47 7.34
N ASP A 14 -4.48 10.26 7.26
CA ASP A 14 -3.64 9.63 8.27
C ASP A 14 -2.92 8.39 7.71
N SER A 15 -2.08 7.77 8.54
CA SER A 15 -1.30 6.57 8.21
C SER A 15 -1.32 5.56 9.37
N PRO A 16 -2.43 4.83 9.59
CA PRO A 16 -2.43 3.71 10.53
C PRO A 16 -1.33 2.69 10.20
N PHE A 17 -0.68 2.21 11.26
CA PHE A 17 0.42 1.26 11.19
C PHE A 17 0.17 0.09 12.14
N ILE A 18 0.37 -1.12 11.65
CA ILE A 18 0.28 -2.36 12.42
C ILE A 18 1.66 -3.00 12.43
N ASN A 19 2.37 -2.93 13.55
CA ASN A 19 3.59 -3.70 13.73
C ASN A 19 3.26 -5.05 14.38
N PHE A 20 3.65 -6.17 13.76
CA PHE A 20 3.34 -7.48 14.33
C PHE A 20 4.06 -7.69 15.67
N ARG A 21 5.16 -6.98 15.93
CA ARG A 21 5.87 -7.03 17.22
C ARG A 21 5.03 -6.54 18.41
N ASP A 22 3.95 -5.81 18.14
CA ASP A 22 3.06 -5.27 19.19
C ASP A 22 2.06 -6.33 19.71
N PHE A 23 2.14 -7.57 19.20
CA PHE A 23 1.26 -8.68 19.55
C PHE A 23 2.04 -9.85 20.16
N ASP A 24 1.39 -10.60 21.04
CA ASP A 24 1.97 -11.77 21.69
C ASP A 24 1.81 -13.02 20.81
N PHE A 25 2.91 -13.47 20.21
CA PHE A 25 2.97 -14.69 19.42
C PHE A 25 3.22 -15.96 20.26
N GLY A 26 3.39 -15.85 21.57
CA GLY A 26 3.81 -16.97 22.42
C GLY A 26 5.14 -17.54 21.93
N GLU A 27 5.14 -18.82 21.54
CA GLU A 27 6.31 -19.51 20.98
C GLU A 27 6.53 -19.22 19.47
N GLY A 28 5.60 -18.52 18.82
CA GLY A 28 5.69 -18.13 17.41
C GLY A 28 6.55 -16.88 17.18
N SER A 29 6.70 -16.48 15.92
CA SER A 29 7.46 -15.28 15.53
C SER A 29 6.59 -14.28 14.80
N HIS A 30 6.74 -12.99 15.15
CA HIS A 30 6.16 -11.90 14.38
C HIS A 30 6.83 -11.76 12.99
N GLY A 31 8.04 -12.29 12.81
CA GLY A 31 8.75 -12.33 11.53
C GLY A 31 9.11 -10.95 10.97
N TYR A 32 9.30 -9.96 11.85
CA TYR A 32 9.54 -8.55 11.48
C TYR A 32 8.50 -7.93 10.53
N ARG A 33 7.30 -8.53 10.46
CA ARG A 33 6.22 -8.10 9.58
C ARG A 33 5.50 -6.85 10.10
N TRP A 34 5.08 -6.02 9.17
CA TRP A 34 4.29 -4.82 9.44
C TRP A 34 3.37 -4.47 8.27
N ILE A 35 2.35 -3.66 8.55
CA ILE A 35 1.47 -3.06 7.55
C ILE A 35 1.41 -1.56 7.78
N ASP A 36 1.67 -0.75 6.75
CA ASP A 36 1.42 0.69 6.71
C ASP A 36 0.26 0.97 5.75
N ALA A 37 -0.74 1.74 6.20
CA ALA A 37 -1.87 2.11 5.37
C ALA A 37 -2.03 3.63 5.35
N LYS A 38 -1.69 4.29 4.24
CA LYS A 38 -1.90 5.73 4.05
C LYS A 38 -3.27 5.99 3.45
N ARG A 39 -4.10 6.78 4.13
CA ARG A 39 -5.45 7.12 3.68
C ARG A 39 -5.51 8.53 3.10
N PHE A 40 -6.26 8.68 2.02
CA PHE A 40 -6.43 9.91 1.29
C PHE A 40 -7.92 10.18 1.03
N GLN A 41 -8.30 11.45 1.08
CA GLN A 41 -9.59 11.92 0.60
C GLN A 41 -9.55 12.08 -0.91
N LEU A 42 -10.51 11.46 -1.60
CA LEU A 42 -10.79 11.70 -3.01
C LEU A 42 -11.64 12.97 -3.15
N SER A 43 -11.34 13.78 -4.17
CA SER A 43 -12.21 14.88 -4.58
C SER A 43 -13.55 14.35 -5.07
N SER A 44 -14.61 15.16 -4.94
CA SER A 44 -15.96 14.81 -5.42
C SER A 44 -16.08 14.72 -6.94
N GLU A 45 -15.07 15.15 -7.69
CA GLU A 45 -15.02 14.99 -9.13
C GLU A 45 -14.83 13.51 -9.49
N ALA A 46 -15.60 13.04 -10.47
CA ALA A 46 -15.55 11.66 -10.94
C ALA A 46 -14.29 11.44 -11.79
N LEU A 47 -13.15 11.29 -11.13
CA LEU A 47 -11.88 10.89 -11.74
C LEU A 47 -11.95 9.41 -12.13
N ASP A 48 -11.35 9.04 -13.26
CA ASP A 48 -11.15 7.63 -13.55
C ASP A 48 -10.13 7.00 -12.57
N ASP A 49 -10.12 5.68 -12.42
CA ASP A 49 -9.23 5.02 -11.44
C ASP A 49 -7.74 5.19 -11.81
N ARG A 50 -7.41 5.35 -13.10
CA ARG A 50 -6.03 5.56 -13.56
C ARG A 50 -5.53 6.96 -13.19
N GLU A 51 -6.38 7.97 -13.26
CA GLU A 51 -6.14 9.33 -12.79
C GLU A 51 -5.97 9.37 -11.26
N VAL A 52 -6.75 8.57 -10.52
CA VAL A 52 -6.58 8.42 -9.06
C VAL A 52 -5.22 7.81 -8.73
N LEU A 53 -4.81 6.75 -9.43
CA LEU A 53 -3.47 6.15 -9.26
C LEU A 53 -2.36 7.13 -9.64
N ALA A 54 -2.53 7.90 -10.72
CA ALA A 54 -1.56 8.92 -11.12
C ALA A 54 -1.42 10.02 -10.05
N ALA A 55 -2.54 10.46 -9.46
CA ALA A 55 -2.54 11.41 -8.36
C ALA A 55 -1.88 10.84 -7.09
N LEU A 56 -2.08 9.55 -6.80
CA LEU A 56 -1.41 8.85 -5.70
C LEU A 56 0.11 8.89 -5.90
N ILE A 57 0.59 8.43 -7.06
CA ILE A 57 2.02 8.35 -7.39
C ILE A 57 2.68 9.73 -7.34
N ALA A 58 1.96 10.77 -7.77
CA ALA A 58 2.45 12.15 -7.73
C ALA A 58 2.44 12.77 -6.32
N HIS A 59 1.69 12.20 -5.36
CA HIS A 59 1.51 12.78 -4.04
C HIS A 59 2.77 12.60 -3.17
N PRO A 60 3.19 13.60 -2.37
CA PRO A 60 4.41 13.50 -1.55
C PRO A 60 4.45 12.28 -0.62
N GLN A 61 3.31 11.88 -0.05
CA GLN A 61 3.20 10.70 0.82
C GLN A 61 3.52 9.37 0.11
N PHE A 62 3.54 9.34 -1.22
CA PHE A 62 3.97 8.18 -2.01
C PHE A 62 5.50 8.08 -2.13
N ARG A 63 6.27 8.92 -1.42
CA ARG A 63 7.74 8.87 -1.46
C ARG A 63 8.33 8.26 -0.19
N ASP A 64 7.55 7.42 0.48
CA ASP A 64 8.02 6.68 1.63
C ASP A 64 8.84 5.48 1.15
N THR A 65 10.07 5.36 1.63
CA THR A 65 10.94 4.22 1.33
C THR A 65 10.71 3.05 2.28
N TYR A 66 9.90 3.25 3.33
CA TYR A 66 9.59 2.25 4.35
C TYR A 66 10.81 1.66 5.09
N ASP A 67 11.98 2.30 4.96
CA ASP A 67 13.22 2.00 5.66
C ASP A 67 13.31 2.70 7.04
N GLY A 68 12.20 3.25 7.52
CA GLY A 68 12.12 4.03 8.76
C GLY A 68 12.51 5.51 8.62
N ALA A 69 12.94 5.97 7.43
CA ALA A 69 13.18 7.39 7.18
C ALA A 69 11.86 8.18 7.03
N GLY A 70 10.74 7.50 6.74
CA GLY A 70 9.46 8.12 6.41
C GLY A 70 9.50 8.84 5.06
N VAL A 71 8.53 9.72 4.83
CA VAL A 71 8.41 10.46 3.56
C VAL A 71 9.59 11.40 3.33
N GLN A 72 10.30 11.19 2.21
CA GLN A 72 11.44 12.03 1.79
C GLN A 72 11.12 12.76 0.47
N ASP A 73 11.93 13.77 0.14
CA ASP A 73 11.84 14.48 -1.15
C ASP A 73 12.70 13.80 -2.26
N TRP A 74 13.03 12.53 -2.08
CA TRP A 74 13.78 11.75 -3.06
C TRP A 74 12.84 11.11 -4.07
N PRO A 75 13.28 10.88 -5.32
CA PRO A 75 12.47 10.24 -6.36
C PRO A 75 12.44 8.71 -6.14
N ARG A 76 11.98 8.25 -4.98
CA ARG A 76 11.98 6.85 -4.53
C ARG A 76 10.67 6.53 -3.80
N HIS A 77 10.23 5.29 -3.90
CA HIS A 77 9.08 4.74 -3.18
C HIS A 77 9.31 3.25 -2.93
N GLY A 78 9.14 2.81 -1.69
CA GLY A 78 9.49 1.46 -1.26
C GLY A 78 10.88 1.07 -1.76
N GLN A 79 10.92 0.03 -2.60
CA GLN A 79 12.16 -0.51 -3.17
C GLN A 79 12.57 0.09 -4.52
N TRP A 80 11.76 0.97 -5.12
CA TRP A 80 11.88 1.37 -6.52
C TRP A 80 12.20 2.85 -6.73
N TRP A 81 12.84 3.15 -7.87
CA TRP A 81 12.85 4.51 -8.41
C TRP A 81 11.43 4.94 -8.78
N LEU A 82 11.04 6.15 -8.39
CA LEU A 82 9.67 6.67 -8.57
C LEU A 82 9.26 6.74 -10.05
N ASP A 83 10.20 6.98 -10.97
CA ASP A 83 9.94 7.05 -12.42
C ASP A 83 9.57 5.68 -13.05
N ARG A 84 9.69 4.59 -12.29
CA ARG A 84 9.34 3.22 -12.72
C ARG A 84 7.94 2.80 -12.29
N ILE A 85 7.30 3.59 -11.44
CA ILE A 85 5.96 3.32 -10.97
C ILE A 85 5.00 4.22 -11.74
N LEU A 86 4.24 3.59 -12.64
CA LEU A 86 3.16 4.20 -13.40
C LEU A 86 1.84 3.53 -13.03
N PRO A 87 0.68 4.17 -13.25
CA PRO A 87 -0.61 3.53 -13.02
C PRO A 87 -0.74 2.16 -13.70
N ASP A 88 -0.09 1.99 -14.86
CA ASP A 88 -0.20 0.79 -15.70
C ASP A 88 0.59 -0.42 -15.16
N VAL A 89 1.38 -0.26 -14.10
CA VAL A 89 2.05 -1.39 -13.41
C VAL A 89 1.20 -1.98 -12.28
N TYR A 90 0.02 -1.42 -12.03
CA TYR A 90 -0.92 -1.98 -11.07
C TYR A 90 -1.93 -2.89 -11.77
N ASP A 91 -1.98 -4.14 -11.32
CA ASP A 91 -2.94 -5.13 -11.77
C ASP A 91 -4.28 -4.94 -11.04
N THR A 92 -5.38 -4.97 -11.78
CA THR A 92 -6.71 -4.98 -11.17
C THR A 92 -6.98 -6.36 -10.56
N VAL A 93 -7.33 -6.41 -9.29
CA VAL A 93 -7.62 -7.65 -8.56
C VAL A 93 -9.00 -7.61 -7.90
N ASP A 94 -9.62 -8.77 -7.74
CA ASP A 94 -10.84 -8.88 -6.95
C ASP A 94 -10.55 -8.83 -5.44
N ALA A 95 -11.62 -8.75 -4.64
CA ALA A 95 -11.50 -8.63 -3.20
C ALA A 95 -10.96 -9.91 -2.53
N GLU A 96 -11.21 -11.08 -3.12
CA GLU A 96 -10.73 -12.36 -2.58
C GLU A 96 -9.21 -12.46 -2.78
N THR A 97 -8.74 -12.23 -4.00
CA THR A 97 -7.32 -12.21 -4.36
C THR A 97 -6.53 -11.21 -3.52
N ALA A 98 -7.02 -9.97 -3.38
CA ALA A 98 -6.34 -8.95 -2.58
C ALA A 98 -6.23 -9.34 -1.10
N VAL A 99 -7.24 -10.03 -0.56
CA VAL A 99 -7.20 -10.50 0.82
C VAL A 99 -6.28 -11.69 0.96
N ASP A 100 -6.32 -12.61 0.00
CA ASP A 100 -5.50 -13.81 0.02
C ASP A 100 -4.01 -13.46 -0.04
N VAL A 101 -3.61 -12.42 -0.79
CA VAL A 101 -2.23 -11.90 -0.79
C VAL A 101 -1.80 -11.52 0.63
N VAL A 102 -2.54 -10.61 1.28
CA VAL A 102 -2.19 -10.13 2.63
C VAL A 102 -2.31 -11.25 3.66
N HIS A 103 -3.33 -12.09 3.56
CA HIS A 103 -3.56 -13.19 4.49
C HIS A 103 -2.47 -14.26 4.39
N SER A 104 -2.04 -14.62 3.18
CA SER A 104 -1.00 -15.63 2.97
C SER A 104 0.33 -15.15 3.53
N TRP A 105 0.71 -13.91 3.20
CA TRP A 105 1.89 -13.25 3.77
C TRP A 105 1.82 -13.17 5.30
N ALA A 106 0.69 -12.71 5.85
CA ALA A 106 0.52 -12.56 7.30
C ALA A 106 0.60 -13.90 8.05
N ASN A 107 0.37 -15.04 7.39
CA ASN A 107 0.44 -16.38 8.01
C ASN A 107 1.65 -17.22 7.56
N GLN A 108 2.62 -16.63 6.83
CA GLN A 108 3.73 -17.38 6.23
C GLN A 108 4.69 -18.05 7.25
N HIS A 109 4.75 -17.52 8.47
CA HIS A 109 5.54 -18.08 9.58
C HIS A 109 4.68 -18.81 10.62
N GLY A 110 3.46 -19.22 10.24
CA GLY A 110 2.45 -19.77 11.15
C GLY A 110 1.31 -18.80 11.40
N GLY A 111 0.28 -19.30 12.08
CA GLY A 111 -0.93 -18.52 12.38
C GLY A 111 -0.63 -17.28 13.23
N VAL A 112 -1.33 -16.18 12.95
CA VAL A 112 -1.27 -14.97 13.78
C VAL A 112 -2.11 -15.11 15.06
N PRO A 113 -1.74 -14.42 16.16
CA PRO A 113 -2.56 -14.36 17.38
C PRO A 113 -3.96 -13.82 17.11
N GLU A 114 -4.97 -14.26 17.87
CA GLU A 114 -6.36 -13.84 17.64
C GLU A 114 -6.55 -12.31 17.73
N SER A 115 -5.80 -11.63 18.60
CA SER A 115 -5.82 -10.16 18.71
C SER A 115 -5.34 -9.49 17.42
N LEU A 116 -4.29 -10.01 16.79
CA LEU A 116 -3.81 -9.55 15.49
C LEU A 116 -4.79 -9.94 14.39
N ALA A 117 -5.32 -11.17 14.39
CA ALA A 117 -6.30 -11.64 13.43
C ALA A 117 -7.55 -10.75 13.40
N SER A 118 -8.05 -10.37 14.58
CA SER A 118 -9.17 -9.43 14.74
C SER A 118 -8.83 -8.06 14.18
N ARG A 119 -7.63 -7.54 14.48
CA ARG A 119 -7.18 -6.24 13.96
C ARG A 119 -7.04 -6.24 12.44
N LEU A 120 -6.44 -7.27 11.86
CA LEU A 120 -6.35 -7.44 10.40
C LEU A 120 -7.74 -7.52 9.76
N ARG A 121 -8.69 -8.20 10.40
CA ARG A 121 -10.07 -8.30 9.90
C ARG A 121 -10.75 -6.93 9.79
N GLU A 122 -10.60 -6.11 10.83
CA GLU A 122 -11.25 -4.81 10.94
C GLU A 122 -10.55 -3.74 10.10
N GLU A 123 -9.23 -3.62 10.23
CA GLU A 123 -8.45 -2.51 9.67
C GLU A 123 -7.96 -2.79 8.25
N ILE A 124 -7.86 -4.06 7.82
CA ILE A 124 -7.30 -4.42 6.51
C ILE A 124 -8.32 -5.13 5.62
N TYR A 125 -8.83 -6.28 6.06
CA TYR A 125 -9.69 -7.14 5.25
C TYR A 125 -11.07 -6.52 4.98
N THR A 126 -11.61 -5.75 5.92
CA THR A 126 -12.88 -5.05 5.74
C THR A 126 -12.75 -3.90 4.73
N PRO A 127 -11.75 -3.00 4.82
CA PRO A 127 -11.50 -2.00 3.76
C PRO A 127 -11.27 -2.59 2.37
N ILE A 128 -10.49 -3.66 2.24
CA ILE A 128 -10.27 -4.33 0.93
C ILE A 128 -11.60 -4.78 0.30
N ARG A 129 -12.52 -5.33 1.11
CA ARG A 129 -13.84 -5.77 0.65
C ARG A 129 -14.78 -4.62 0.31
N LYS A 130 -14.68 -3.50 1.04
CA LYS A 130 -15.53 -2.33 0.83
C LYS A 130 -15.14 -1.50 -0.40
N ALA A 131 -13.86 -1.50 -0.75
CA ALA A 131 -13.36 -0.80 -1.92
C ALA A 131 -14.18 -1.14 -3.17
N THR A 132 -14.45 -0.15 -4.01
CA THR A 132 -15.08 -0.37 -5.31
C THR A 132 -14.07 -0.90 -6.33
N SER A 133 -12.79 -0.54 -6.19
CA SER A 133 -11.69 -1.01 -7.03
C SER A 133 -10.45 -1.32 -6.18
N ARG A 134 -9.66 -2.33 -6.60
CA ARG A 134 -8.41 -2.73 -5.95
C ARG A 134 -7.33 -2.94 -7.00
N TYR A 135 -6.14 -2.50 -6.66
CA TYR A 135 -4.98 -2.47 -7.54
C TYR A 135 -3.79 -3.02 -6.79
N LEU A 136 -3.23 -4.15 -7.25
CA LEU A 136 -2.03 -4.75 -6.71
C LEU A 136 -0.83 -4.29 -7.55
N LEU A 137 0.21 -3.76 -6.91
CA LEU A 137 1.44 -3.44 -7.63
C LEU A 137 2.05 -4.74 -8.17
N GLY A 138 2.16 -4.82 -9.50
CA GLY A 138 2.76 -5.96 -10.18
C GLY A 138 4.27 -6.03 -9.95
N GLN A 139 4.86 -7.13 -10.41
CA GLN A 139 6.31 -7.28 -10.36
C GLN A 139 6.99 -6.32 -11.34
N LEU A 140 7.81 -5.42 -10.81
CA LEU A 140 8.65 -4.52 -11.61
C LEU A 140 9.96 -5.21 -12.01
N PRO A 141 10.59 -4.81 -13.13
CA PRO A 141 11.87 -5.36 -13.57
C PRO A 141 13.00 -5.05 -12.58
N GLU A 142 14.06 -5.86 -12.59
CA GLU A 142 15.21 -5.72 -11.67
C GLU A 142 15.95 -4.38 -11.79
N ASP A 143 15.87 -3.70 -12.93
CA ASP A 143 16.46 -2.37 -13.11
C ASP A 143 15.59 -1.23 -12.56
N ALA A 144 14.42 -1.55 -12.00
CA ALA A 144 13.56 -0.59 -11.32
C ALA A 144 13.97 -0.32 -9.87
N PHE A 145 14.75 -1.21 -9.26
CA PHE A 145 15.24 -1.04 -7.90
C PHE A 145 16.16 0.18 -7.79
N HIS A 146 16.03 0.92 -6.69
CA HIS A 146 17.02 1.92 -6.33
C HIS A 146 18.19 1.32 -5.55
N ASP A 147 19.28 2.08 -5.38
CA ASP A 147 20.54 1.58 -4.81
C ASP A 147 20.41 0.97 -3.40
N TYR A 148 19.38 1.38 -2.65
CA TYR A 148 19.01 0.88 -1.33
C TYR A 148 17.70 0.06 -1.32
N GLY A 149 17.22 -0.41 -2.48
CA GLY A 149 15.85 -0.90 -2.66
C GLY A 149 15.53 -2.25 -2.02
N PRO A 150 16.39 -3.28 -2.18
CA PRO A 150 16.07 -4.62 -1.71
C PRO A 150 16.39 -4.78 -0.21
N ILE A 151 15.75 -3.97 0.63
CA ILE A 151 15.85 -4.04 2.09
C ILE A 151 14.79 -5.00 2.66
N HIS A 152 13.57 -4.98 2.13
CA HIS A 152 12.48 -5.87 2.55
C HIS A 152 12.58 -7.24 1.87
N ILE A 153 12.24 -8.31 2.59
CA ILE A 153 12.29 -9.68 2.02
C ILE A 153 11.04 -9.91 1.16
N ASP A 154 9.85 -9.72 1.74
CA ASP A 154 8.59 -9.65 1.01
C ASP A 154 8.04 -8.21 1.03
N TYR A 155 7.47 -7.78 -0.10
CA TYR A 155 6.86 -6.46 -0.24
C TYR A 155 5.60 -6.56 -1.10
N HIS A 156 4.46 -6.20 -0.52
CA HIS A 156 3.16 -6.18 -1.19
C HIS A 156 2.51 -4.82 -1.07
N GLU A 157 2.04 -4.27 -2.19
CA GLU A 157 1.41 -2.98 -2.23
C GLU A 157 0.06 -3.01 -2.93
N LEU A 158 -0.95 -2.46 -2.26
CA LEU A 158 -2.33 -2.38 -2.73
C LEU A 158 -2.82 -0.93 -2.70
N ALA A 159 -3.41 -0.48 -3.80
CA ALA A 159 -4.22 0.74 -3.84
C ALA A 159 -5.71 0.36 -3.83
N LEU A 160 -6.44 0.85 -2.83
CA LEU A 160 -7.86 0.57 -2.59
C LEU A 160 -8.66 1.84 -2.79
N ILE A 161 -9.57 1.85 -3.77
CA ILE A 161 -10.45 2.99 -4.05
C ILE A 161 -11.84 2.66 -3.54
N ASP A 162 -12.35 3.41 -2.55
CA ASP A 162 -13.71 3.34 -2.04
C ASP A 162 -14.46 4.61 -2.44
N ARG A 163 -15.17 4.55 -3.58
CA ARG A 163 -15.92 5.69 -4.11
C ARG A 163 -17.09 6.13 -3.20
N PRO A 164 -17.89 5.22 -2.60
CA PRO A 164 -18.92 5.60 -1.62
C PRO A 164 -18.38 6.37 -0.41
N ALA A 165 -17.21 6.00 0.11
CA ALA A 165 -16.55 6.71 1.20
C ALA A 165 -15.71 7.90 0.73
N ALA A 166 -15.55 8.08 -0.58
CA ALA A 166 -14.64 9.03 -1.21
C ALA A 166 -13.20 8.91 -0.64
N THR A 167 -12.71 7.69 -0.45
CA THR A 167 -11.37 7.45 0.08
C THR A 167 -10.52 6.60 -0.86
N LEU A 168 -9.22 6.88 -0.82
CA LEU A 168 -8.17 6.03 -1.38
C LEU A 168 -7.28 5.56 -0.22
N THR A 169 -6.92 4.29 -0.20
CA THR A 169 -5.95 3.75 0.75
C THR A 169 -4.80 3.11 -0.02
N LEU A 170 -3.57 3.58 0.22
CA LEU A 170 -2.34 2.90 -0.14
C LEU A 170 -1.95 2.00 1.02
N LEU A 171 -1.91 0.70 0.81
CA LEU A 171 -1.54 -0.30 1.80
C LEU A 171 -0.24 -0.96 1.37
N VAL A 172 0.75 -0.97 2.26
CA VAL A 172 1.99 -1.71 2.11
C VAL A 172 2.08 -2.74 3.24
N ALA A 173 2.30 -4.00 2.88
CA ALA A 173 2.55 -5.10 3.79
C ALA A 173 3.93 -5.69 3.45
N ALA A 174 4.84 -5.67 4.42
CA ALA A 174 6.23 -6.06 4.20
C ALA A 174 6.91 -6.55 5.48
N ASP A 175 8.08 -7.16 5.32
CA ASP A 175 8.95 -7.60 6.41
C ASP A 175 10.40 -7.15 6.21
N ASP A 176 11.08 -6.98 7.35
CA ASP A 176 12.46 -6.49 7.47
C ASP A 176 13.45 -7.60 7.87
#